data_AF-A0AAN8EMJ8-F1
#
_entry.id   AF-A0AAN8EMJ8-F1
#
_cell.length_a   1.000
_cell.length_b   1.000
_cell.length_c   1.000
_cell.angle_alpha   90.00
_cell.angle_beta   90.00
_cell.angle_gamma   90.00
#
_symmetry.space_group_name_H-M   'P 1'
#
loop_
_entity.id
_entity.type
_entity.pdbx_description
1 polymer ?
#
loop_
_entity_poly.entity_id
_entity_poly.type
_entity_poly.pdbx_seq_one_letter_code
_entity_poly.pdbx_strand_id
1 'polypeptide(L)'
;NTIKKFNKIDSLVNSAGILKAGDVLNSDIGVYDELFNVNVRCLVRLTREALPHIIKSKGTVVNVSSINGPCPFPGVTYYCMSKSAVDQFTKCLALEMAPHGVRVNAVNPGVTVTNLHRRSGQDEKAYAAFLEKSKTTHALGRPADPKEVAEAILFLASERTMLLYLCLQCQLYCTLYADPALKYSLTFRYFDSMVLVAVITGASSGIGAAIAVRLAKERYALSLSGRDEDALKKTVKLCFDAGAPSATITVGDLCDEANLKKLIDHTIKEFDKIDTLINCAGVLTVGDIIDTDIDVYDRQMEVNVRR
;
A
#
# COMPACT_ATOMS: atom_id res chain seq x y z
N ASN A 1 30.55 -5.93 -8.54
CA ASN A 1 31.20 -6.44 -9.77
C ASN A 1 30.71 -5.77 -11.05
N THR A 2 29.45 -5.32 -11.16
CA THR A 2 28.91 -4.67 -12.39
C THR A 2 29.66 -3.39 -12.78
N ILE A 3 29.78 -2.41 -11.88
CA ILE A 3 30.50 -1.15 -12.18
C ILE A 3 31.96 -1.40 -12.53
N LYS A 4 32.65 -2.27 -11.77
CA LYS A 4 34.05 -2.63 -12.06
C LYS A 4 34.25 -3.24 -13.45
N LYS A 5 33.23 -3.93 -13.99
CA LYS A 5 33.31 -4.63 -15.28
C LYS A 5 32.85 -3.78 -16.46
N PHE A 6 31.79 -3.00 -16.28
CA PHE A 6 31.11 -2.29 -17.37
C PHE A 6 31.22 -0.76 -17.27
N ASN A 7 31.77 -0.23 -16.19
CA ASN A 7 32.00 1.19 -15.90
C ASN A 7 30.76 2.11 -15.87
N LYS A 8 29.59 1.62 -16.26
CA LYS A 8 28.33 2.38 -16.31
C LYS A 8 27.10 1.50 -16.11
N ILE A 9 25.96 2.15 -15.86
CA ILE A 9 24.63 1.55 -15.85
C ILE A 9 23.71 2.49 -16.63
N ASP A 10 23.32 2.12 -17.85
CA ASP A 10 22.41 2.93 -18.67
C ASP A 10 20.93 2.65 -18.35
N SER A 11 20.61 1.42 -17.97
CA SER A 11 19.23 1.02 -17.69
C SER A 11 19.15 0.10 -16.48
N LEU A 12 18.16 0.32 -15.63
CA LEU A 12 17.77 -0.58 -14.55
C LEU A 12 16.38 -1.14 -14.83
N VAL A 13 16.26 -2.47 -14.80
CA VAL A 13 14.96 -3.15 -14.86
C VAL A 13 14.70 -3.85 -13.53
N ASN A 14 13.79 -3.29 -12.74
CA ASN A 14 13.37 -3.88 -11.48
C ASN A 14 12.29 -4.92 -11.73
N SER A 15 12.71 -6.16 -12.01
CA SER A 15 11.79 -7.26 -12.33
C SER A 15 11.55 -8.25 -11.19
N ALA A 16 12.33 -8.18 -10.11
CA ALA A 16 12.18 -9.09 -8.98
C ALA A 16 10.83 -8.87 -8.28
N GLY A 17 10.18 -9.96 -7.92
CA GLY A 17 8.95 -9.93 -7.13
C GLY A 17 8.41 -11.33 -6.85
N ILE A 18 7.61 -11.43 -5.79
CA ILE A 18 6.91 -12.63 -5.36
C ILE A 18 5.41 -12.36 -5.25
N LEU A 19 4.64 -13.43 -5.27
CA LEU A 19 3.20 -13.43 -5.02
C LEU A 19 2.91 -14.45 -3.93
N LYS A 20 2.14 -14.05 -2.92
CA LYS A 20 1.55 -14.95 -1.93
C LYS A 20 0.05 -14.72 -1.89
N ALA A 21 -0.71 -15.81 -1.98
CA ALA A 21 -2.15 -15.78 -1.86
C ALA A 21 -2.56 -15.83 -0.38
N GLY A 22 -3.67 -15.19 -0.06
CA GLY A 22 -4.22 -15.09 1.28
C GLY A 22 -5.15 -13.88 1.41
N ASP A 23 -6.20 -14.04 2.22
CA ASP A 23 -7.03 -12.93 2.66
C ASP A 23 -6.50 -12.33 3.97
N VAL A 24 -6.92 -11.11 4.30
CA VAL A 24 -6.44 -10.39 5.49
C VAL A 24 -6.82 -11.08 6.80
N LEU A 25 -7.92 -11.86 6.81
CA LEU A 25 -8.42 -12.50 8.04
C LEU A 25 -7.60 -13.73 8.41
N ASN A 26 -7.11 -14.46 7.41
CA ASN A 26 -6.46 -15.75 7.58
C ASN A 26 -4.93 -15.70 7.33
N SER A 27 -4.42 -14.60 6.80
CA SER A 27 -2.98 -14.45 6.53
C SER A 27 -2.24 -13.87 7.72
N ASP A 28 -1.13 -14.50 8.09
CA ASP A 28 -0.16 -13.96 9.03
C ASP A 28 0.47 -12.65 8.52
N ILE A 29 0.78 -11.73 9.42
CA ILE A 29 1.39 -10.43 9.08
C ILE A 29 2.76 -10.60 8.40
N GLY A 30 3.47 -11.71 8.66
CA GLY A 30 4.71 -12.07 7.97
C GLY A 30 4.55 -12.22 6.46
N VAL A 31 3.33 -12.51 5.95
CA VAL A 31 3.05 -12.51 4.51
C VAL A 31 3.12 -11.09 3.93
N TYR A 32 2.57 -10.11 4.64
CA TYR A 32 2.70 -8.70 4.28
C TYR A 32 4.19 -8.30 4.29
N ASP A 33 4.91 -8.64 5.35
CA ASP A 33 6.32 -8.27 5.54
C ASP A 33 7.20 -8.81 4.42
N GLU A 34 7.03 -10.08 4.05
CA GLU A 34 7.80 -10.68 2.96
C GLU A 34 7.47 -10.05 1.61
N LEU A 35 6.18 -9.81 1.32
CA LEU A 35 5.74 -9.16 0.09
C LEU A 35 6.29 -7.74 -0.03
N PHE A 36 6.17 -6.92 1.00
CA PHE A 36 6.67 -5.55 0.98
C PHE A 36 8.20 -5.50 0.97
N ASN A 37 8.87 -6.39 1.70
CA ASN A 37 10.33 -6.46 1.69
C ASN A 37 10.86 -6.81 0.29
N VAL A 38 10.32 -7.83 -0.36
CA VAL A 38 10.79 -8.27 -1.69
C VAL A 38 10.30 -7.36 -2.82
N ASN A 39 9.01 -7.03 -2.86
CA ASN A 39 8.42 -6.31 -4.00
C ASN A 39 8.67 -4.80 -3.95
N VAL A 40 8.86 -4.23 -2.76
CA VAL A 40 8.96 -2.76 -2.57
C VAL A 40 10.32 -2.38 -2.01
N ARG A 41 10.69 -2.83 -0.80
CA ARG A 41 11.90 -2.37 -0.11
C ARG A 41 13.17 -2.70 -0.89
N CYS A 42 13.31 -3.93 -1.39
CA CYS A 42 14.44 -4.33 -2.25
C CYS A 42 14.51 -3.50 -3.54
N LEU A 43 13.36 -3.21 -4.16
CA LEU A 43 13.28 -2.38 -5.37
C LEU A 43 13.75 -0.95 -5.10
N VAL A 44 13.27 -0.33 -4.01
CA VAL A 44 13.68 1.02 -3.60
C VAL A 44 15.18 1.06 -3.34
N ARG A 45 15.72 0.12 -2.56
CA ARG A 45 17.16 0.06 -2.23
C ARG A 45 18.03 -0.12 -3.47
N LEU A 46 17.68 -1.05 -4.36
CA LEU A 46 18.44 -1.27 -5.59
C LEU A 46 18.42 -0.03 -6.49
N THR A 47 17.26 0.63 -6.59
CA THR A 47 17.12 1.86 -7.38
C THR A 47 18.00 2.96 -6.82
N ARG A 48 17.97 3.18 -5.50
CA ARG A 48 18.83 4.16 -4.81
C ARG A 48 20.31 3.96 -5.09
N GLU A 49 20.80 2.73 -4.99
CA GLU A 49 22.20 2.39 -5.26
C GLU A 49 22.58 2.59 -6.74
N ALA A 50 21.64 2.39 -7.66
CA ALA A 50 21.90 2.52 -9.10
C ALA A 50 21.77 3.96 -9.62
N LEU A 51 20.92 4.80 -9.00
CA LEU A 51 20.60 6.14 -9.47
C LEU A 51 21.82 7.03 -9.72
N PRO A 52 22.84 7.10 -8.85
CA PRO A 52 24.04 7.92 -9.11
C PRO A 52 24.78 7.54 -10.40
N HIS A 53 24.68 6.29 -10.84
CA HIS A 53 25.26 5.82 -12.09
C HIS A 53 24.35 6.10 -13.29
N ILE A 54 23.03 5.91 -13.12
CA ILE A 54 22.02 6.15 -14.16
C ILE A 54 21.90 7.65 -14.49
N ILE A 55 22.02 8.52 -13.49
CA ILE A 55 22.04 9.98 -13.66
C ILE A 55 23.22 10.40 -14.56
N LYS A 56 24.41 9.82 -14.34
CA LYS A 56 25.60 10.12 -15.17
C LYS A 56 25.40 9.72 -16.63
N SER A 57 24.71 8.61 -16.88
CA SER A 57 24.42 8.14 -18.24
C SER A 57 23.14 8.74 -18.85
N LYS A 58 22.37 9.53 -18.09
CA LYS A 58 21.02 9.99 -18.48
C LYS A 58 20.13 8.82 -18.93
N GLY A 59 20.18 7.77 -18.11
CA GLY A 59 19.61 6.47 -18.41
C GLY A 59 18.10 6.34 -18.15
N THR A 60 17.66 5.12 -17.88
CA THR A 60 16.25 4.82 -17.61
C THR A 60 16.05 3.75 -16.55
N VAL A 61 14.93 3.83 -15.83
CA VAL A 61 14.46 2.83 -14.88
C VAL A 61 13.13 2.28 -15.37
N VAL A 62 13.00 0.96 -15.43
CA VAL A 62 11.76 0.25 -15.77
C VAL A 62 11.38 -0.66 -14.62
N ASN A 63 10.24 -0.40 -13.99
CA ASN A 63 9.71 -1.22 -12.91
C ASN A 63 8.69 -2.24 -13.45
N VAL A 64 8.80 -3.51 -13.02
CA VAL A 64 7.80 -4.53 -13.35
C VAL A 64 6.79 -4.62 -12.21
N SER A 65 5.68 -3.93 -12.40
CA SER A 65 4.54 -3.95 -11.50
C SER A 65 3.59 -5.11 -11.87
N SER A 66 2.28 -4.87 -11.84
CA SER A 66 1.23 -5.83 -12.18
C SER A 66 -0.07 -5.10 -12.47
N ILE A 67 -0.99 -5.73 -13.20
CA ILE A 67 -2.38 -5.28 -13.27
C ILE A 67 -3.01 -5.15 -11.86
N ASN A 68 -2.49 -5.90 -10.89
CA ASN A 68 -2.89 -5.80 -9.48
C ASN A 68 -2.42 -4.51 -8.77
N GLY A 69 -1.61 -3.68 -9.41
CA GLY A 69 -1.28 -2.34 -8.92
C GLY A 69 -2.48 -1.39 -8.99
N PRO A 70 -3.11 -1.20 -10.17
CA PRO A 70 -4.31 -0.38 -10.29
C PRO A 70 -5.64 -1.12 -10.05
N CYS A 71 -5.67 -2.46 -10.18
CA CYS A 71 -6.92 -3.23 -10.08
C CYS A 71 -6.89 -4.18 -8.87
N PRO A 72 -7.90 -4.13 -7.98
CA PRO A 72 -7.95 -5.05 -6.84
C PRO A 72 -8.29 -6.47 -7.28
N PHE A 73 -7.80 -7.46 -6.54
CA PHE A 73 -8.19 -8.85 -6.71
C PHE A 73 -8.34 -9.55 -5.35
N PRO A 74 -9.49 -10.18 -5.05
CA PRO A 74 -9.70 -10.86 -3.78
C PRO A 74 -8.68 -11.99 -3.55
N GLY A 75 -8.26 -12.17 -2.29
CA GLY A 75 -7.33 -13.22 -1.89
C GLY A 75 -5.85 -12.96 -2.22
N VAL A 76 -5.50 -11.74 -2.65
CA VAL A 76 -4.11 -11.29 -2.85
C VAL A 76 -3.94 -9.83 -2.41
N THR A 77 -4.61 -9.41 -1.33
CA THR A 77 -4.67 -8.01 -0.88
C THR A 77 -3.30 -7.39 -0.69
N TYR A 78 -2.41 -8.02 0.10
CA TYR A 78 -1.06 -7.51 0.36
C TYR A 78 -0.19 -7.46 -0.90
N TYR A 79 -0.38 -8.40 -1.83
CA TYR A 79 0.30 -8.36 -3.12
C TYR A 79 -0.16 -7.16 -3.95
N CYS A 80 -1.47 -6.91 -4.03
CA CYS A 80 -2.02 -5.72 -4.71
C CYS A 80 -1.44 -4.45 -4.11
N MET A 81 -1.48 -4.30 -2.78
CA MET A 81 -0.88 -3.16 -2.08
C MET A 81 0.60 -2.96 -2.45
N SER A 82 1.39 -4.04 -2.45
CA SER A 82 2.82 -3.97 -2.81
C SER A 82 3.03 -3.49 -4.25
N LYS A 83 2.16 -3.88 -5.20
CA LYS A 83 2.24 -3.46 -6.60
C LYS A 83 1.71 -2.04 -6.82
N SER A 84 0.69 -1.61 -6.06
CA SER A 84 0.26 -0.21 -6.03
C SER A 84 1.37 0.70 -5.50
N ALA A 85 2.13 0.25 -4.49
CA ALA A 85 3.30 0.97 -3.99
C ALA A 85 4.38 1.13 -5.06
N VAL A 86 4.66 0.09 -5.86
CA VAL A 86 5.60 0.17 -7.00
C VAL A 86 5.11 1.16 -8.06
N ASP A 87 3.81 1.17 -8.37
CA ASP A 87 3.23 2.11 -9.32
C ASP A 87 3.39 3.56 -8.85
N GLN A 88 3.07 3.83 -7.58
CA GLN A 88 3.21 5.17 -7.02
C GLN A 88 4.67 5.60 -6.90
N PHE A 89 5.56 4.70 -6.48
CA PHE A 89 7.00 4.93 -6.46
C PHE A 89 7.53 5.32 -7.85
N THR A 90 7.09 4.62 -8.89
CA THR A 90 7.46 4.92 -10.29
C THR A 90 7.07 6.34 -10.67
N LYS A 91 5.85 6.77 -10.33
CA LYS A 91 5.33 8.11 -10.66
C LYS A 91 6.09 9.22 -9.92
N CYS A 92 6.32 9.06 -8.62
CA CYS A 92 7.09 10.02 -7.83
C CYS A 92 8.53 10.12 -8.34
N LEU A 93 9.19 8.97 -8.51
CA LEU A 93 10.57 8.94 -8.97
C LEU A 93 10.73 9.52 -10.37
N ALA A 94 9.76 9.34 -11.28
CA ALA A 94 9.78 9.97 -12.59
C ALA A 94 9.85 11.50 -12.51
N LEU A 95 9.11 12.11 -11.57
CA LEU A 95 9.12 13.56 -11.37
C LEU A 95 10.43 14.03 -10.74
N GLU A 96 10.93 13.30 -9.74
CA GLU A 96 12.21 13.58 -9.08
C GLU A 96 13.39 13.49 -10.07
N MET A 97 13.35 12.52 -10.98
CA MET A 97 14.47 12.20 -11.88
C MET A 97 14.44 12.95 -13.22
N ALA A 98 13.30 13.54 -13.60
CA ALA A 98 13.18 14.30 -14.83
C ALA A 98 14.21 15.45 -14.97
N PRO A 99 14.50 16.27 -13.93
CA PRO A 99 15.55 17.29 -13.99
C PRO A 99 16.95 16.71 -14.24
N HIS A 100 17.18 15.45 -13.88
CA HIS A 100 18.45 14.75 -14.09
C HIS A 100 18.54 14.06 -15.46
N GLY A 101 17.52 14.18 -16.30
CA GLY A 101 17.47 13.54 -17.61
C GLY A 101 17.30 12.03 -17.55
N VAL A 102 16.80 11.49 -16.43
CA VAL A 102 16.55 10.06 -16.25
C VAL A 102 15.06 9.77 -16.42
N ARG A 103 14.74 8.77 -17.26
CA ARG A 103 13.36 8.33 -17.50
C ARG A 103 12.98 7.24 -16.52
N VAL A 104 11.74 7.22 -16.06
CA VAL A 104 11.25 6.21 -15.13
C VAL A 104 9.84 5.78 -15.55
N ASN A 105 9.66 4.49 -15.79
CA ASN A 105 8.39 3.92 -16.27
C ASN A 105 8.10 2.58 -15.59
N ALA A 106 6.85 2.12 -15.71
CA ALA A 106 6.46 0.79 -15.25
C ALA A 106 5.72 0.02 -16.34
N VAL A 107 5.91 -1.31 -16.34
CA VAL A 107 5.03 -2.25 -17.03
C VAL A 107 4.11 -2.91 -16.01
N ASN A 108 2.84 -3.10 -16.36
CA ASN A 108 1.84 -3.71 -15.49
C ASN A 108 1.24 -4.95 -16.18
N PRO A 109 1.95 -6.09 -16.21
CA PRO A 109 1.44 -7.27 -16.88
C PRO A 109 0.15 -7.80 -16.24
N GLY A 110 -0.76 -8.28 -17.09
CA GLY A 110 -1.86 -9.15 -16.71
C GLY A 110 -1.38 -10.57 -16.41
N VAL A 111 -2.28 -11.54 -16.49
CA VAL A 111 -1.91 -12.95 -16.31
C VAL A 111 -0.92 -13.33 -17.41
N THR A 112 0.30 -13.66 -16.98
CA THR A 112 1.40 -14.04 -17.87
C THR A 112 1.85 -15.45 -17.50
N VAL A 113 2.06 -16.30 -18.51
CA VAL A 113 2.42 -17.71 -18.31
C VAL A 113 3.85 -17.81 -17.74
N THR A 114 3.96 -17.84 -16.42
CA THR A 114 5.22 -17.91 -15.67
C THR A 114 5.07 -18.84 -14.47
N ASN A 115 6.18 -19.12 -13.76
CA ASN A 115 6.15 -19.90 -12.53
C ASN A 115 5.63 -19.12 -11.30
N LEU A 116 5.23 -17.86 -11.44
CA LEU A 116 4.83 -17.02 -10.31
C LEU A 116 3.62 -17.61 -9.54
N HIS A 117 2.57 -18.01 -10.26
CA HIS A 117 1.35 -18.58 -9.67
C HIS A 117 1.57 -19.98 -9.08
N ARG A 118 2.43 -20.78 -9.70
CA ARG A 118 2.86 -22.07 -9.13
C ARG A 118 3.60 -21.89 -7.81
N ARG A 119 4.54 -20.93 -7.79
CA ARG A 119 5.32 -20.59 -6.59
C ARG A 119 4.49 -19.95 -5.49
N SER A 120 3.33 -19.37 -5.81
CA SER A 120 2.39 -18.86 -4.82
C SER A 120 1.52 -19.95 -4.17
N GLY A 121 1.78 -21.22 -4.47
CA GLY A 121 1.09 -22.37 -3.87
C GLY A 121 -0.06 -22.96 -4.69
N GLN A 122 -0.27 -22.52 -5.94
CA GLN A 122 -1.26 -23.18 -6.82
C GLN A 122 -0.72 -24.51 -7.33
N ASP A 123 -1.49 -25.59 -7.12
CA ASP A 123 -1.25 -26.85 -7.80
C ASP A 123 -1.57 -26.74 -9.30
N GLU A 124 -1.15 -27.73 -10.10
CA GLU A 124 -1.32 -27.69 -11.55
C GLU A 124 -2.80 -27.66 -11.98
N LYS A 125 -3.72 -28.24 -11.20
CA LYS A 125 -5.15 -28.25 -11.51
C LYS A 125 -5.75 -26.87 -11.30
N ALA A 126 -5.44 -26.23 -10.18
CA ALA A 126 -5.83 -24.87 -9.85
C ALA A 126 -5.23 -23.87 -10.86
N TYR A 127 -3.96 -24.06 -11.23
CA TYR A 127 -3.30 -23.21 -12.22
C TYR A 127 -3.92 -23.35 -13.62
N ALA A 128 -4.22 -24.57 -14.07
CA ALA A 128 -4.92 -24.78 -15.35
C ALA A 128 -6.31 -24.13 -15.35
N ALA A 129 -7.08 -24.30 -14.29
CA ALA A 129 -8.38 -23.64 -14.14
C ALA A 129 -8.28 -22.11 -14.12
N PHE A 130 -7.23 -21.57 -13.49
CA PHE A 130 -6.95 -20.14 -13.48
C PHE A 130 -6.62 -19.60 -14.88
N LEU A 131 -5.81 -20.32 -15.65
CA LEU A 131 -5.52 -19.95 -17.04
C LEU A 131 -6.76 -20.00 -17.93
N GLU A 132 -7.63 -21.00 -17.76
CA GLU A 132 -8.90 -21.05 -18.49
C GLU A 132 -9.81 -19.88 -18.11
N LYS A 133 -9.92 -19.55 -16.82
CA LYS A 133 -10.65 -18.36 -16.36
C LYS A 133 -10.07 -17.06 -16.92
N SER A 134 -8.76 -16.99 -17.10
CA SER A 134 -8.12 -15.78 -17.64
C SER A 134 -8.62 -15.41 -19.05
N LYS A 135 -9.10 -16.40 -19.83
CA LYS A 135 -9.68 -16.16 -21.16
C LYS A 135 -10.95 -15.31 -21.14
N THR A 136 -11.69 -15.31 -20.03
CA THR A 136 -12.90 -14.47 -19.91
C THR A 136 -12.62 -13.12 -19.27
N THR A 137 -11.45 -12.94 -18.63
CA THR A 137 -11.06 -11.69 -17.98
C THR A 137 -10.09 -10.84 -18.80
N HIS A 138 -9.44 -11.41 -19.82
CA HIS A 138 -8.51 -10.69 -20.70
C HIS A 138 -9.18 -10.35 -22.03
N ALA A 139 -8.99 -9.10 -22.50
CA ALA A 139 -9.60 -8.60 -23.73
C ALA A 139 -9.33 -9.48 -24.97
N LEU A 140 -8.11 -10.04 -25.05
CA LEU A 140 -7.69 -10.90 -26.16
C LEU A 140 -8.05 -12.38 -25.95
N GLY A 141 -8.78 -12.72 -24.88
CA GLY A 141 -9.21 -14.08 -24.62
C GLY A 141 -8.08 -15.05 -24.25
N ARG A 142 -6.91 -14.55 -23.85
CA ARG A 142 -5.73 -15.36 -23.53
C ARG A 142 -4.79 -14.68 -22.53
N PRO A 143 -3.98 -15.44 -21.78
CA PRO A 143 -2.87 -14.88 -21.02
C PRO A 143 -1.76 -14.35 -21.96
N ALA A 144 -0.91 -13.49 -21.42
CA ALA A 144 0.28 -12.98 -22.10
C ALA A 144 1.40 -14.03 -22.14
N ASP A 145 2.16 -14.04 -23.23
CA ASP A 145 3.47 -14.70 -23.32
C ASP A 145 4.53 -13.79 -22.66
N PRO A 146 5.44 -14.32 -21.83
CA PRO A 146 6.55 -13.55 -21.25
C PRO A 146 7.36 -12.72 -22.27
N LYS A 147 7.45 -13.17 -23.52
CA LYS A 147 8.11 -12.42 -24.61
C LYS A 147 7.40 -11.11 -24.92
N GLU A 148 6.06 -11.06 -24.85
CA GLU A 148 5.30 -9.83 -25.06
C GLU A 148 5.63 -8.79 -23.98
N VAL A 149 5.80 -9.23 -22.73
CA VAL A 149 6.24 -8.37 -21.62
C VAL A 149 7.70 -7.92 -21.81
N ALA A 150 8.58 -8.81 -22.27
CA ALA A 150 9.97 -8.49 -22.54
C ALA A 150 10.12 -7.42 -23.64
N GLU A 151 9.34 -7.50 -24.71
CA GLU A 151 9.31 -6.48 -25.77
C GLU A 151 8.86 -5.11 -25.25
N ALA A 152 7.85 -5.09 -24.37
CA ALA A 152 7.41 -3.85 -23.73
C ALA A 152 8.51 -3.23 -22.84
N ILE A 153 9.20 -4.07 -22.05
CA ILE A 153 10.34 -3.62 -21.22
C ILE A 153 11.47 -3.09 -22.10
N LEU A 154 11.82 -3.80 -23.18
CA LEU A 154 12.86 -3.38 -24.12
C LEU A 154 12.50 -2.03 -24.76
N PHE A 155 11.25 -1.86 -25.18
CA PHE A 155 10.76 -0.60 -25.72
C PHE A 155 10.96 0.55 -24.72
N LEU A 156 10.51 0.38 -23.47
CA LEU A 156 10.65 1.39 -22.41
C LEU A 156 12.11 1.67 -22.04
N ALA A 157 12.96 0.64 -22.08
CA ALA A 157 14.39 0.76 -21.80
C ALA A 157 15.18 1.43 -22.94
N SER A 158 14.67 1.38 -24.18
CA SER A 158 15.34 1.92 -25.36
C SER A 158 15.26 3.45 -25.44
N GLU A 159 16.08 4.06 -26.28
CA GLU A 159 16.02 5.50 -26.59
C GLU A 159 14.74 5.91 -27.34
N ARG A 160 13.96 4.95 -27.86
CA ARG A 160 12.72 5.22 -28.61
C ARG A 160 11.66 5.93 -27.78
N THR A 161 11.75 5.88 -26.45
CA THR A 161 10.86 6.63 -25.55
C THR A 161 11.40 8.00 -25.15
N MET A 162 12.51 8.49 -25.74
CA MET A 162 13.00 9.86 -25.50
C MET A 162 12.01 10.95 -25.94
N LEU A 163 11.10 10.66 -26.88
CA LEU A 163 10.01 11.58 -27.28
C LEU A 163 8.79 11.47 -26.35
N LEU A 164 8.80 10.52 -25.42
CA LEU A 164 7.72 10.21 -24.49
C LEU A 164 8.19 10.55 -23.08
N TYR A 165 8.36 11.84 -22.76
CA TYR A 165 8.60 12.35 -21.39
C TYR A 165 7.35 12.25 -20.49
N LEU A 166 6.46 11.30 -20.79
CA LEU A 166 5.29 10.97 -19.99
C LEU A 166 5.58 9.63 -19.32
N CYS A 167 5.31 9.51 -18.02
CA CYS A 167 5.26 8.21 -17.35
C CYS A 167 4.20 7.36 -18.06
N LEU A 168 4.62 6.53 -19.01
CA LEU A 168 3.74 5.59 -19.71
C LEU A 168 3.56 4.40 -18.79
N GLN A 169 2.46 4.41 -18.04
CA GLN A 169 1.86 3.16 -17.62
C GLN A 169 1.23 2.54 -18.86
N CYS A 170 1.90 1.57 -19.48
CA CYS A 170 1.29 0.79 -20.55
C CYS A 170 0.25 -0.14 -19.90
N GLN A 171 -0.99 0.34 -19.83
CA GLN A 171 -2.13 -0.38 -19.26
C GLN A 171 -2.90 -1.04 -20.41
N LEU A 172 -2.75 -2.35 -20.58
CA LEU A 172 -3.76 -3.11 -21.32
C LEU A 172 -4.96 -3.32 -20.39
N TYR A 173 -5.93 -2.41 -20.51
CA TYR A 173 -7.17 -2.49 -19.73
C TYR A 173 -8.10 -3.57 -20.28
N CYS A 174 -8.62 -4.39 -19.36
CA CYS A 174 -9.90 -5.06 -19.52
C CYS A 174 -10.58 -5.03 -18.15
N THR A 175 -11.32 -3.96 -17.86
CA THR A 175 -12.09 -3.82 -16.63
C THR A 175 -13.57 -3.79 -16.98
N LEU A 176 -14.27 -4.90 -16.73
CA LEU A 176 -15.71 -4.89 -16.50
C LEU A 176 -15.95 -5.23 -15.03
N TYR A 177 -16.91 -4.50 -14.45
CA TYR A 177 -17.56 -4.61 -13.13
C TYR A 177 -17.37 -3.38 -12.23
N ALA A 178 -18.12 -2.33 -12.58
CA ALA A 178 -18.76 -1.47 -11.59
C ALA A 178 -20.25 -1.86 -11.59
N ASP A 179 -20.79 -2.25 -10.43
CA ASP A 179 -22.24 -2.38 -10.23
C ASP A 179 -22.86 -0.96 -10.27
N PRO A 180 -23.71 -0.62 -11.26
CA PRO A 180 -24.33 0.70 -11.36
C PRO A 180 -25.39 0.96 -10.28
N ALA A 181 -25.71 -0.01 -9.41
CA ALA A 181 -26.83 0.07 -8.48
C ALA A 181 -26.51 0.69 -7.09
N LEU A 182 -25.26 1.04 -6.79
CA LEU A 182 -24.90 1.65 -5.49
C LEU A 182 -25.27 3.13 -5.43
N LYS A 183 -26.56 3.41 -5.22
CA LYS A 183 -27.04 4.69 -4.67
C LYS A 183 -26.73 4.72 -3.18
N TYR A 184 -25.68 5.43 -2.79
CA TYR A 184 -25.47 5.76 -1.38
C TYR A 184 -26.47 6.84 -0.95
N SER A 185 -27.48 6.47 -0.15
CA SER A 185 -28.18 7.43 0.71
C SER A 185 -27.57 7.36 2.10
N LEU A 186 -27.01 8.47 2.58
CA LEU A 186 -26.59 8.63 3.97
C LEU A 186 -27.84 8.76 4.85
N THR A 187 -28.43 7.62 5.21
CA THR A 187 -29.51 7.57 6.20
C THR A 187 -28.87 7.32 7.55
N PHE A 188 -28.72 8.37 8.37
CA PHE A 188 -28.37 8.22 9.77
C PHE A 188 -29.52 7.46 10.46
N ARG A 189 -29.31 6.17 10.75
CA ARG A 189 -30.22 5.44 11.64
C ARG A 189 -29.94 5.92 13.06
N TYR A 190 -30.85 6.74 13.59
CA TYR A 190 -30.94 6.95 15.03
C TYR A 190 -31.32 5.61 15.66
N PHE A 191 -30.34 4.90 16.20
CA PHE A 191 -30.59 3.80 17.13
C PHE A 191 -31.01 4.44 18.45
N ASP A 192 -32.32 4.68 18.60
CA ASP A 192 -32.90 5.03 19.89
C ASP A 192 -32.53 3.92 20.88
N SER A 193 -31.69 4.26 21.88
CA SER A 193 -31.24 3.49 23.06
C SER A 193 -29.84 2.86 23.08
N MET A 194 -29.04 2.82 22.00
CA MET A 194 -27.68 2.24 22.07
C MET A 194 -26.56 3.27 21.90
N VAL A 195 -25.73 3.41 22.93
CA VAL A 195 -24.45 4.14 22.85
C VAL A 195 -23.52 3.38 21.91
N LEU A 196 -23.02 4.04 20.86
CA LEU A 196 -22.05 3.47 19.95
C LEU A 196 -20.63 3.66 20.48
N VAL A 197 -19.73 2.71 20.20
CA VAL A 197 -18.34 2.72 20.67
C VAL A 197 -17.40 2.91 19.50
N ALA A 198 -16.57 3.96 19.57
CA ALA A 198 -15.54 4.24 18.56
C ALA A 198 -14.12 4.08 19.13
N VAL A 199 -13.30 3.26 18.47
CA VAL A 199 -11.84 3.20 18.68
C VAL A 199 -11.16 4.16 17.72
N ILE A 200 -10.31 5.04 18.23
CA ILE A 200 -9.60 6.05 17.44
C ILE A 200 -8.11 5.95 17.72
N THR A 201 -7.33 5.58 16.70
CA THR A 201 -5.87 5.61 16.76
C THR A 201 -5.34 6.99 16.37
N GLY A 202 -4.26 7.45 17.01
CA GLY A 202 -3.71 8.78 16.76
C GLY A 202 -4.56 9.91 17.33
N ALA A 203 -5.29 9.64 18.42
CA ALA A 203 -6.26 10.56 19.01
C ALA A 203 -5.64 11.68 19.86
N SER A 204 -4.31 11.67 20.06
CA SER A 204 -3.60 12.68 20.86
C SER A 204 -3.68 14.10 20.28
N SER A 205 -3.85 14.26 18.95
CA SER A 205 -3.84 15.58 18.31
C SER A 205 -4.49 15.57 16.92
N GLY A 206 -4.61 16.75 16.31
CA GLY A 206 -4.93 16.92 14.90
C GLY A 206 -6.26 16.27 14.49
N ILE A 207 -6.24 15.54 13.37
CA ILE A 207 -7.43 14.91 12.78
C ILE A 207 -8.06 13.89 13.76
N GLY A 208 -7.26 13.05 14.40
CA GLY A 208 -7.76 12.04 15.34
C GLY A 208 -8.48 12.67 16.54
N ALA A 209 -7.90 13.72 17.14
CA ALA A 209 -8.54 14.46 18.22
C ALA A 209 -9.83 15.16 17.77
N ALA A 210 -9.84 15.74 16.57
CA ALA A 210 -11.03 16.39 16.01
C ALA A 210 -12.17 15.39 15.73
N ILE A 211 -11.85 14.19 15.22
CA ILE A 211 -12.82 13.11 15.03
C ILE A 211 -13.39 12.66 16.38
N ALA A 212 -12.55 12.49 17.40
CA ALA A 212 -13.01 12.12 18.74
C ALA A 212 -14.04 13.11 19.28
N VAL A 213 -13.75 14.42 19.23
CA VAL A 213 -14.68 15.47 19.65
C VAL A 213 -15.95 15.50 18.78
N ARG A 214 -15.85 15.24 17.48
CA ARG A 214 -17.03 15.19 16.60
C ARG A 214 -17.95 14.02 16.94
N LEU A 215 -17.39 12.84 17.23
CA LEU A 215 -18.16 11.65 17.62
C LEU A 215 -18.73 11.77 19.04
N ALA A 216 -18.03 12.46 19.94
CA ALA A 216 -18.56 12.82 21.25
C ALA A 216 -19.89 13.59 21.17
N LYS A 217 -20.02 14.51 20.20
CA LYS A 217 -21.28 15.25 19.95
C LYS A 217 -22.44 14.36 19.52
N GLU A 218 -22.15 13.21 18.92
CA GLU A 218 -23.14 12.17 18.58
C GLU A 218 -23.32 11.14 19.72
N ARG A 219 -22.77 11.43 20.91
CA ARG A 219 -22.83 10.60 22.11
C ARG A 219 -22.20 9.20 21.95
N TYR A 220 -21.15 9.09 21.15
CA TYR A 220 -20.31 7.89 21.13
C TYR A 220 -19.49 7.77 22.42
N ALA A 221 -19.40 6.57 22.96
CA ALA A 221 -18.32 6.20 23.88
C ALA A 221 -17.01 6.04 23.09
N LEU A 222 -15.90 6.50 23.67
CA LEU A 222 -14.65 6.65 22.93
C LEU A 222 -13.50 5.85 23.56
N SER A 223 -12.79 5.08 22.75
CA SER A 223 -11.50 4.48 23.11
C SER A 223 -10.41 5.16 22.31
N LEU A 224 -9.60 5.97 22.98
CA LEU A 224 -8.60 6.84 22.36
C LEU A 224 -7.20 6.26 22.53
N SER A 225 -6.44 6.12 21.43
CA SER A 225 -5.08 5.60 21.47
C SER A 225 -4.06 6.59 20.91
N GLY A 226 -2.87 6.60 21.52
CA GLY A 226 -1.74 7.42 21.14
C GLY A 226 -0.57 7.23 22.10
N ARG A 227 0.56 7.88 21.79
CA ARG A 227 1.80 7.75 22.59
C ARG A 227 1.91 8.79 23.71
N ASP A 228 1.29 9.95 23.52
CA ASP A 228 1.31 11.06 24.47
C ASP A 228 0.07 11.00 25.36
N GLU A 229 0.26 10.57 26.61
CA GLU A 229 -0.81 10.42 27.60
C GLU A 229 -1.45 11.75 27.98
N ASP A 230 -0.67 12.80 28.15
CA ASP A 230 -1.18 14.12 28.56
C ASP A 230 -2.02 14.74 27.44
N ALA A 231 -1.59 14.58 26.20
CA ALA A 231 -2.37 14.99 25.04
C ALA A 231 -3.68 14.19 24.91
N LEU A 232 -3.66 12.87 25.18
CA LEU A 232 -4.88 12.06 25.21
C LEU A 232 -5.85 12.53 26.29
N LYS A 233 -5.36 12.80 27.51
CA LYS A 233 -6.19 13.33 28.61
C LYS A 233 -6.85 14.66 28.24
N LYS A 234 -6.14 15.54 27.52
CA LYS A 234 -6.72 16.77 26.97
C LYS A 234 -7.83 16.48 25.96
N THR A 235 -7.62 15.55 25.02
CA THR A 235 -8.66 15.14 24.08
C THR A 235 -9.88 14.54 24.79
N VAL A 236 -9.68 13.70 25.80
CA VAL A 236 -10.77 13.12 26.62
C VAL A 236 -11.61 14.22 27.26
N LYS A 237 -10.98 15.23 27.85
CA LYS A 237 -11.69 16.38 28.43
C LYS A 237 -12.57 17.08 27.39
N LEU A 238 -12.01 17.37 26.21
CA LEU A 238 -12.76 17.99 25.11
C LEU A 238 -13.93 17.11 24.64
N CYS A 239 -13.79 15.78 24.69
CA CYS A 239 -14.87 14.86 24.35
C CYS A 239 -15.99 14.88 25.40
N PHE A 240 -15.65 14.89 26.69
CA PHE A 240 -16.66 15.03 27.74
C PHE A 240 -17.39 16.38 27.66
N ASP A 241 -16.66 17.48 27.45
CA ASP A 241 -17.24 18.81 27.25
C ASP A 241 -18.18 18.86 26.02
N ALA A 242 -17.95 17.98 25.04
CA ALA A 242 -18.77 17.85 23.84
C ALA A 242 -19.95 16.86 23.95
N GLY A 243 -20.08 16.14 25.08
CA GLY A 243 -21.21 15.25 25.36
C GLY A 243 -20.95 13.75 25.24
N ALA A 244 -19.69 13.31 25.21
CA ALA A 244 -19.36 11.89 25.26
C ALA A 244 -19.88 11.26 26.58
N PRO A 245 -20.60 10.12 26.53
CA PRO A 245 -21.07 9.43 27.73
C PRO A 245 -19.94 8.73 28.50
N SER A 246 -18.89 8.27 27.81
CA SER A 246 -17.72 7.64 28.42
C SER A 246 -16.51 7.74 27.48
N ALA A 247 -15.31 7.75 28.04
CA ALA A 247 -14.07 7.72 27.30
C ALA A 247 -12.97 7.00 28.07
N THR A 248 -12.18 6.18 27.38
CA THR A 248 -10.99 5.53 27.91
C THR A 248 -9.78 5.80 27.02
N ILE A 249 -8.57 5.64 27.57
CA ILE A 249 -7.32 5.83 26.85
C ILE A 249 -6.47 4.57 26.88
N THR A 250 -5.78 4.29 25.78
CA THR A 250 -4.71 3.29 25.74
C THR A 250 -3.43 3.94 25.22
N VAL A 251 -2.49 4.14 26.13
CA VAL A 251 -1.18 4.73 25.86
C VAL A 251 -0.22 3.66 25.36
N GLY A 252 0.43 3.92 24.23
CA GLY A 252 1.51 3.10 23.69
C GLY A 252 1.73 3.32 22.19
N ASP A 253 2.76 2.68 21.63
CA ASP A 253 2.99 2.67 20.19
C ASP A 253 2.08 1.63 19.52
N LEU A 254 1.52 1.95 18.35
CA LEU A 254 0.67 1.02 17.61
C LEU A 254 1.48 0.03 16.77
N CYS A 255 2.78 0.27 16.62
CA CYS A 255 3.70 -0.70 16.04
C CYS A 255 4.06 -1.84 17.03
N ASP A 256 3.63 -1.74 18.29
CA ASP A 256 3.78 -2.81 19.31
C ASP A 256 2.52 -3.69 19.34
N GLU A 257 2.67 -4.96 18.96
CA GLU A 257 1.59 -5.95 18.94
C GLU A 257 0.92 -6.13 20.31
N ALA A 258 1.71 -6.07 21.40
CA ALA A 258 1.16 -6.17 22.74
C ALA A 258 0.24 -4.98 23.06
N ASN A 259 0.61 -3.79 22.56
CA ASN A 259 -0.19 -2.59 22.75
C ASN A 259 -1.44 -2.55 21.84
N LEU A 260 -1.37 -3.08 20.62
CA LEU A 260 -2.55 -3.28 19.76
C LEU A 260 -3.57 -4.20 20.44
N LYS A 261 -3.10 -5.35 20.95
CA LYS A 261 -3.95 -6.29 21.69
C LYS A 261 -4.54 -5.63 22.93
N LYS A 262 -3.72 -4.90 23.68
CA LYS A 262 -4.15 -4.14 24.87
C LYS A 262 -5.25 -3.13 24.53
N LEU A 263 -5.14 -2.39 23.42
CA LEU A 263 -6.15 -1.43 22.98
C LEU A 263 -7.50 -2.11 22.75
N ILE A 264 -7.51 -3.22 22.02
CA ILE A 264 -8.74 -3.95 21.73
C ILE A 264 -9.30 -4.59 22.99
N ASP A 265 -8.49 -5.33 23.74
CA ASP A 265 -8.91 -5.99 24.99
C ASP A 265 -9.47 -4.98 25.99
N HIS A 266 -8.81 -3.83 26.16
CA HIS A 266 -9.25 -2.78 27.06
C HIS A 266 -10.58 -2.16 26.60
N THR A 267 -10.74 -1.95 25.30
CA THR A 267 -12.00 -1.42 24.74
C THR A 267 -13.15 -2.39 24.94
N ILE A 268 -12.95 -3.68 24.66
CA ILE A 268 -13.95 -4.72 24.87
C ILE A 268 -14.27 -4.88 26.36
N LYS A 269 -13.26 -4.85 27.22
CA LYS A 269 -13.47 -4.92 28.67
C LYS A 269 -14.30 -3.75 29.20
N GLU A 270 -14.08 -2.54 28.68
CA GLU A 270 -14.75 -1.33 29.16
C GLU A 270 -16.16 -1.17 28.57
N PHE A 271 -16.34 -1.50 27.30
CA PHE A 271 -17.57 -1.17 26.56
C PHE A 271 -18.32 -2.38 25.98
N ASP A 272 -17.80 -3.59 26.14
CA ASP A 272 -18.34 -4.87 25.64
C ASP A 272 -18.42 -5.01 24.11
N LYS A 273 -18.11 -3.94 23.37
CA LYS A 273 -18.21 -3.90 21.90
C LYS A 273 -17.33 -2.83 21.26
N ILE A 274 -17.19 -2.94 19.93
CA ILE A 274 -16.61 -1.92 19.05
C ILE A 274 -17.56 -1.76 17.86
N ASP A 275 -18.14 -0.56 17.69
CA ASP A 275 -19.04 -0.26 16.56
C ASP A 275 -18.30 0.46 15.42
N THR A 276 -17.21 1.16 15.72
CA THR A 276 -16.46 1.96 14.74
C THR A 276 -14.97 1.92 15.04
N LEU A 277 -14.14 1.68 14.02
CA LEU A 277 -12.68 1.75 14.11
C LEU A 277 -12.16 2.84 13.16
N ILE A 278 -11.42 3.80 13.71
CA ILE A 278 -10.82 4.91 12.98
C ILE A 278 -9.29 4.78 13.04
N ASN A 279 -8.70 4.43 11.90
CA ASN A 279 -7.26 4.34 11.71
C ASN A 279 -6.68 5.70 11.31
N CYS A 280 -6.32 6.54 12.28
CA CYS A 280 -5.89 7.92 12.04
C CYS A 280 -4.48 8.25 12.57
N ALA A 281 -3.78 7.30 13.21
CA ALA A 281 -2.37 7.49 13.52
C ALA A 281 -1.55 7.56 12.22
N GLY A 282 -0.51 8.39 12.22
CA GLY A 282 0.40 8.52 11.08
C GLY A 282 1.57 9.42 11.42
N VAL A 283 2.64 9.32 10.64
CA VAL A 283 3.78 10.24 10.65
C VAL A 283 4.03 10.75 9.24
N LEU A 284 4.55 11.97 9.14
CA LEU A 284 5.10 12.51 7.91
C LEU A 284 6.60 12.65 8.10
N THR A 285 7.37 12.03 7.22
CA THR A 285 8.80 12.30 7.09
C THR A 285 9.05 12.94 5.73
N VAL A 286 10.02 13.86 5.68
CA VAL A 286 10.37 14.60 4.46
C VAL A 286 11.81 14.25 4.10
N GLY A 287 12.05 13.95 2.82
CA GLY A 287 13.36 13.59 2.33
C GLY A 287 13.37 13.25 0.84
N ASP A 288 14.54 13.36 0.22
CA ASP A 288 14.83 12.94 -1.16
C ASP A 288 15.31 11.46 -1.22
N ILE A 289 15.04 10.77 -2.33
CA ILE A 289 15.42 9.37 -2.52
C ILE A 289 16.94 9.12 -2.53
N ILE A 290 17.76 10.11 -2.86
CA ILE A 290 19.23 9.98 -2.93
C ILE A 290 19.83 10.17 -1.54
N ASP A 291 19.45 11.25 -0.85
CA ASP A 291 20.17 11.74 0.33
C ASP A 291 19.56 11.32 1.67
N THR A 292 18.32 10.83 1.69
CA THR A 292 17.63 10.47 2.95
C THR A 292 18.00 9.07 3.39
N ASP A 293 18.31 8.86 4.67
CA ASP A 293 18.54 7.50 5.20
C ASP A 293 17.34 6.57 4.93
N ILE A 294 17.62 5.30 4.60
CA ILE A 294 16.58 4.28 4.40
C ILE A 294 15.75 4.06 5.67
N ASP A 295 16.32 4.32 6.85
CA ASP A 295 15.63 4.22 8.13
C ASP A 295 14.44 5.20 8.23
N VAL A 296 14.50 6.34 7.52
CA VAL A 296 13.39 7.31 7.45
C VAL A 296 12.23 6.75 6.62
N TYR A 297 12.54 6.07 5.51
CA TYR A 297 11.54 5.36 4.70
C TYR A 297 10.93 4.22 5.51
N ASP A 298 11.77 3.40 6.16
CA ASP A 298 11.31 2.26 6.95
C ASP A 298 10.38 2.73 8.08
N ARG A 299 10.74 3.81 8.80
CA ARG A 299 9.86 4.38 9.83
C ARG A 299 8.52 4.85 9.27
N GLN A 300 8.50 5.48 8.10
CA GLN A 300 7.24 5.95 7.51
C GLN A 300 6.33 4.77 7.10
N MET A 301 6.90 3.75 6.48
CA MET A 301 6.14 2.56 6.06
C MET A 301 5.65 1.75 7.26
N GLU A 302 6.47 1.62 8.30
CA GLU A 302 6.13 0.93 9.55
C GLU A 302 4.87 1.54 10.19
N VAL A 303 4.81 2.87 10.29
CA VAL A 303 3.70 3.56 10.97
C VAL A 303 2.46 3.69 10.10
N ASN A 304 2.64 4.07 8.83
CA ASN A 304 1.53 4.50 8.00
C ASN A 304 0.83 3.35 7.28
N VAL A 305 1.54 2.24 7.03
CA VAL A 305 1.03 1.16 6.18
C VAL A 305 1.07 -0.21 6.85
N ARG A 306 2.15 -0.58 7.55
CA ARG A 306 2.35 -1.96 8.05
C ARG A 306 1.48 -2.34 9.25
N ARG A 307 1.31 -1.42 10.20
CA ARG A 307 0.70 -1.64 11.53
C ARG A 307 -0.56 -2.51 11.57
#